data_AF-A0A6M3HUR2-F1
#
_entry.id   AF-A0A6M3HUR2-F1
#
_cell.length_a   1.000
_cell.length_b   1.000
_cell.length_c   1.000
_cell.angle_alpha   90.00
_cell.angle_beta   90.00
_cell.angle_gamma   90.00
#
_symmetry.space_group_name_H-M   'P 1'
#
loop_
_entity.id
_entity.type
_entity.pdbx_description
1 polymer ?
#
loop_
_entity_poly.entity_id
_entity_poly.type
_entity_poly.pdbx_seq_one_letter_code
_entity_poly.pdbx_strand_id
1 'polypeptide(L)'
;MNKKLIKVVALLASTSLLSSCGSSEKVKEYQIVTDCSSVVCSVVVDDVDLLRYTNVLGKYVDQVLKSEPLGAAEGTQFDVTWNISGGDYASAQQMLDAGLTACENDVCLDTANPTGYVFDSVESKEISVSGSIVNPDGTTQEISLTKTFTVEYGAPKIASEVISGLNYHFTADITDTGIPDNATFTWKVNGTEIGTGQEINYFFPVANTTYTVTLEVSLDGKVIATSTEDVITGNAISVLYEVPNGTTKTAEEIAVEFVGYSGDKKNVATVAAEGGKLRFTCETGYHVTQEMVDLAPDRVVRISGVTGSSGTVMYSDSSWSSGVTYAAMNNAYNSTGIGCIAD
;
A
#
# COMPACT_ATOMS: atom_id res chain seq x y z
N MET A 1 -70.40 -33.02 -18.23
CA MET A 1 -71.29 -31.83 -18.27
C MET A 1 -70.45 -30.66 -17.75
N ASN A 2 -70.20 -29.54 -18.42
CA ASN A 2 -70.85 -28.92 -19.57
C ASN A 2 -69.80 -28.27 -20.49
N LYS A 3 -70.05 -28.44 -21.78
CA LYS A 3 -69.39 -27.76 -22.90
C LYS A 3 -69.80 -26.28 -22.91
N LYS A 4 -68.86 -25.39 -23.23
CA LYS A 4 -69.18 -24.22 -24.05
C LYS A 4 -68.25 -24.19 -25.25
N LEU A 5 -68.89 -24.36 -26.40
CA LEU A 5 -68.39 -24.30 -27.75
C LEU A 5 -68.45 -22.82 -28.17
N ILE A 6 -67.36 -22.23 -28.63
CA ILE A 6 -67.40 -21.09 -29.56
C ILE A 6 -66.54 -21.48 -30.75
N LYS A 7 -67.21 -21.60 -31.90
CA LYS A 7 -66.63 -21.81 -33.22
C LYS A 7 -66.31 -20.46 -33.88
N VAL A 8 -65.50 -20.56 -34.94
CA VAL A 8 -65.28 -19.59 -36.04
C VAL A 8 -64.35 -18.44 -35.62
N VAL A 9 -63.25 -18.09 -36.30
CA VAL A 9 -62.98 -18.00 -37.74
C VAL A 9 -61.50 -18.29 -38.00
N ALA A 10 -61.20 -19.10 -39.02
CA ALA A 10 -59.89 -19.15 -39.63
C ALA A 10 -59.65 -17.84 -40.40
N LEU A 11 -58.83 -16.94 -39.86
CA LEU A 11 -58.11 -15.96 -40.66
C LEU A 11 -56.69 -16.48 -40.87
N LEU A 12 -56.49 -17.11 -42.03
CA LEU A 12 -55.21 -17.05 -42.72
C LEU A 12 -54.95 -15.57 -43.05
N ALA A 13 -54.24 -14.90 -42.16
CA ALA A 13 -53.54 -13.66 -42.47
C ALA A 13 -52.06 -13.91 -42.15
N SER A 14 -51.33 -14.18 -43.23
CA SER A 14 -49.88 -14.07 -43.34
C SER A 14 -49.32 -12.91 -42.50
N THR A 15 -48.64 -13.24 -41.40
CA THR A 15 -47.59 -12.39 -40.82
C THR A 15 -46.26 -13.11 -40.97
N SER A 16 -45.86 -13.31 -42.22
CA SER A 16 -44.44 -13.31 -42.58
C SER A 16 -44.01 -11.84 -42.67
N LEU A 17 -42.85 -11.53 -42.06
CA LEU A 17 -42.08 -10.27 -42.10
C LEU A 17 -42.15 -9.37 -40.85
N LEU A 18 -41.49 -9.83 -39.78
CA LEU A 18 -40.47 -9.03 -39.07
C LEU A 18 -39.24 -9.93 -38.78
N SER A 19 -38.83 -10.71 -39.78
CA SER A 19 -37.49 -11.30 -39.85
C SER A 19 -36.58 -10.32 -40.60
N SER A 20 -36.16 -9.25 -39.93
CA SER A 20 -35.03 -8.43 -40.38
C SER A 20 -33.91 -8.75 -39.39
N CYS A 21 -33.18 -9.84 -39.64
CA CYS A 21 -31.91 -9.84 -40.37
C CYS A 21 -30.84 -8.94 -39.73
N GLY A 22 -30.58 -9.12 -38.43
CA GLY A 22 -29.21 -8.96 -37.96
C GLY A 22 -28.44 -10.20 -38.40
N SER A 23 -27.58 -10.06 -39.42
CA SER A 23 -26.61 -11.10 -39.74
C SER A 23 -25.54 -11.10 -38.64
N SER A 24 -25.25 -12.29 -38.11
CA SER A 24 -24.11 -12.51 -37.23
C SER A 24 -23.10 -13.40 -37.95
N GLU A 25 -21.83 -13.03 -37.89
CA GLU A 25 -20.73 -13.81 -38.44
C GLU A 25 -19.64 -14.03 -37.40
N LYS A 26 -18.92 -15.14 -37.53
CA LYS A 26 -17.71 -15.37 -36.75
C LYS A 26 -16.53 -14.85 -37.55
N VAL A 27 -15.74 -13.98 -36.95
CA VAL A 27 -14.58 -13.35 -37.59
C VAL A 27 -13.35 -13.64 -36.73
N LYS A 28 -12.24 -13.98 -37.37
CA LYS A 28 -10.92 -14.05 -36.75
C LYS A 28 -10.15 -12.79 -37.10
N GLU A 29 -9.70 -12.06 -36.10
CA GLU A 29 -8.91 -10.83 -36.28
C GLU A 29 -7.77 -10.79 -35.26
N TYR A 30 -6.64 -10.20 -35.67
CA TYR A 30 -5.54 -9.93 -34.75
C TYR A 30 -5.72 -8.56 -34.11
N GLN A 31 -5.54 -8.49 -32.79
CA GLN A 31 -5.67 -7.24 -32.05
C GLN A 31 -4.53 -7.05 -31.07
N ILE A 32 -4.13 -5.79 -30.86
CA ILE A 32 -3.18 -5.46 -29.79
C ILE A 32 -3.96 -5.39 -28.46
N VAL A 33 -3.63 -6.26 -27.52
CA VAL A 33 -4.10 -6.22 -26.14
C VAL A 33 -3.00 -5.61 -25.28
N THR A 34 -3.42 -4.78 -24.33
CA THR A 34 -2.53 -4.05 -23.43
C THR A 34 -3.07 -4.18 -22.02
N ASP A 35 -2.23 -4.55 -21.09
CA ASP A 35 -2.54 -4.55 -19.65
C ASP A 35 -1.42 -3.81 -18.93
N CYS A 36 -1.77 -2.76 -18.19
CA CYS A 36 -0.79 -1.87 -17.59
C CYS A 36 -0.98 -1.79 -16.09
N SER A 37 0.13 -1.94 -15.37
CA SER A 37 0.27 -1.53 -13.98
C SER A 37 1.11 -0.28 -13.97
N SER A 38 0.47 0.88 -13.82
CA SER A 38 1.14 2.18 -13.88
C SER A 38 1.79 2.40 -15.26
N VAL A 39 3.11 2.68 -15.31
CA VAL A 39 3.85 2.83 -16.57
C VAL A 39 4.40 1.52 -17.14
N VAL A 40 4.31 0.41 -16.40
CA VAL A 40 4.72 -0.91 -16.90
C VAL A 40 3.53 -1.55 -17.58
N CYS A 41 3.69 -1.93 -18.85
CA CYS A 41 2.62 -2.51 -19.65
C CYS A 41 3.06 -3.84 -20.28
N SER A 42 2.19 -4.85 -20.18
CA SER A 42 2.21 -6.01 -21.06
C SER A 42 1.51 -5.65 -22.37
N VAL A 43 2.14 -6.03 -23.47
CA VAL A 43 1.65 -5.78 -24.82
C VAL A 43 1.67 -7.08 -25.59
N VAL A 44 0.53 -7.45 -26.17
CA VAL A 44 0.32 -8.74 -26.81
C VAL A 44 -0.45 -8.55 -28.11
N VAL A 45 -0.05 -9.25 -29.17
CA VAL A 45 -0.92 -9.53 -30.31
C VAL A 45 -1.71 -10.79 -29.98
N ASP A 46 -3.04 -10.66 -29.90
CA ASP A 46 -3.95 -11.80 -29.70
C ASP A 46 -4.59 -12.22 -31.03
N ASP A 47 -4.80 -13.52 -31.22
CA ASP A 47 -5.79 -14.10 -32.15
C ASP A 47 -7.16 -14.07 -31.46
N VAL A 48 -8.03 -13.19 -31.95
CA VAL A 48 -9.34 -12.92 -31.35
C VAL A 48 -10.44 -13.52 -32.23
N ASP A 49 -11.22 -14.44 -31.67
CA ASP A 49 -12.47 -14.89 -32.28
C ASP A 49 -13.59 -13.94 -31.86
N LEU A 50 -14.17 -13.24 -32.82
CA LEU A 50 -15.28 -12.31 -32.65
C LEU A 50 -16.59 -12.91 -33.17
N LEU A 51 -17.69 -12.64 -32.46
CA LEU A 51 -19.04 -12.70 -33.00
C LEU A 51 -19.46 -11.28 -33.37
N ARG A 52 -19.44 -10.97 -34.66
CA ARG A 52 -19.81 -9.67 -35.20
C ARG A 52 -21.27 -9.70 -35.61
N TYR A 53 -22.08 -8.79 -35.07
CA TYR A 53 -23.47 -8.62 -35.51
C TYR A 53 -23.72 -7.21 -36.01
N THR A 54 -24.45 -7.11 -37.13
CA THR A 54 -24.93 -5.83 -37.63
C THR A 54 -26.23 -5.49 -36.90
N ASN A 55 -26.22 -4.41 -36.12
CA ASN A 55 -27.43 -3.94 -35.44
C ASN A 55 -28.42 -3.30 -36.44
N VAL A 56 -29.61 -2.97 -35.96
CA VAL A 56 -30.69 -2.37 -36.79
C VAL A 56 -30.33 -1.01 -37.41
N LEU A 57 -29.24 -0.38 -36.96
CA LEU A 57 -28.70 0.87 -37.51
C LEU A 57 -27.57 0.64 -38.53
N GLY A 58 -27.31 -0.61 -38.92
CA GLY A 58 -26.21 -0.96 -39.82
C GLY A 58 -24.82 -0.87 -39.18
N LYS A 59 -24.73 -0.72 -37.84
CA LYS A 59 -23.44 -0.68 -37.14
C LYS A 59 -23.03 -2.08 -36.71
N TYR A 60 -21.75 -2.38 -36.86
CA TYR A 60 -21.17 -3.58 -36.29
C TYR A 60 -21.04 -3.45 -34.78
N VAL A 61 -21.33 -4.54 -34.09
CA VAL A 61 -21.02 -4.72 -32.68
C VAL A 61 -20.32 -6.07 -32.56
N ASP A 62 -19.17 -6.07 -31.91
CA ASP A 62 -18.34 -7.25 -31.76
C ASP A 62 -18.43 -7.77 -30.33
N GLN A 63 -18.65 -9.07 -30.20
CA GLN A 63 -18.52 -9.80 -28.94
C GLN A 63 -17.28 -10.69 -29.03
N VAL A 64 -16.31 -10.48 -28.14
CA VAL A 64 -15.15 -11.37 -28.02
C VAL A 64 -15.61 -12.72 -27.50
N LEU A 65 -15.39 -13.77 -28.29
CA LEU A 65 -15.67 -15.16 -27.93
C LEU A 65 -14.45 -15.82 -27.32
N LYS A 66 -13.26 -15.49 -27.83
CA LYS A 66 -11.97 -16.04 -27.44
C LYS A 66 -10.87 -15.02 -27.75
N SER A 67 -9.86 -14.94 -26.89
CA SER A 67 -8.65 -14.13 -27.08
C SER A 67 -7.49 -14.97 -26.56
N GLU A 68 -6.49 -15.24 -27.39
CA GLU A 68 -5.27 -15.94 -27.00
C GLU A 68 -4.06 -15.28 -27.66
N PRO A 69 -2.89 -15.27 -27.00
CA PRO A 69 -1.66 -14.75 -27.61
C PRO A 69 -1.36 -15.42 -28.95
N LEU A 70 -1.00 -14.62 -29.94
CA LEU A 70 -0.49 -15.10 -31.23
C LEU A 70 0.70 -16.05 -31.00
N GLY A 71 0.63 -17.23 -31.61
CA GLY A 71 1.60 -18.31 -31.41
C GLY A 71 1.19 -19.39 -30.40
N ALA A 72 0.10 -19.19 -29.64
CA ALA A 72 -0.40 -20.21 -28.72
C ALA A 72 -0.95 -21.46 -29.45
N ALA A 73 -1.43 -21.31 -30.68
CA ALA A 73 -1.90 -22.43 -31.50
C ALA A 73 -0.71 -23.20 -32.10
N GLU A 74 -0.68 -24.52 -31.93
CA GLU A 74 0.35 -25.39 -32.51
C GLU A 74 0.45 -25.20 -34.03
N GLY A 75 1.68 -25.01 -34.51
CA GLY A 75 1.98 -24.85 -35.94
C GLY A 75 1.89 -23.42 -36.47
N THR A 76 1.41 -22.46 -35.68
CA THR A 76 1.49 -21.04 -36.03
C THR A 76 2.91 -20.53 -35.82
N GLN A 77 3.49 -19.91 -36.86
CA GLN A 77 4.76 -19.19 -36.77
C GLN A 77 4.51 -17.71 -37.05
N PHE A 78 5.27 -16.83 -36.42
CA PHE A 78 5.15 -15.40 -36.64
C PHE A 78 6.53 -14.74 -36.63
N ASP A 79 6.64 -13.63 -37.35
CA ASP A 79 7.77 -12.71 -37.34
C ASP A 79 7.19 -11.30 -37.26
N VAL A 80 7.21 -10.72 -36.07
CA VAL A 80 6.61 -9.42 -35.76
C VAL A 80 7.66 -8.45 -35.25
N THR A 81 7.43 -7.17 -35.49
CA THR A 81 8.25 -6.09 -34.94
C THR A 81 7.35 -5.02 -34.35
N TRP A 82 7.51 -4.80 -33.04
CA TRP A 82 6.87 -3.74 -32.29
C TRP A 82 7.58 -2.41 -32.53
N ASN A 83 6.79 -1.38 -32.75
CA ASN A 83 7.22 0.00 -32.74
C ASN A 83 6.52 0.71 -31.58
N ILE A 84 7.22 0.75 -30.45
CA ILE A 84 6.83 1.38 -29.20
C ILE A 84 7.89 2.44 -28.89
N SER A 85 7.45 3.61 -28.42
CA SER A 85 8.34 4.73 -28.11
C SER A 85 7.95 5.44 -26.82
N GLY A 86 8.87 6.25 -26.29
CA GLY A 86 8.68 6.98 -25.04
C GLY A 86 8.87 6.10 -23.81
N GLY A 87 9.93 5.29 -23.82
CA GLY A 87 10.29 4.36 -22.76
C GLY A 87 11.34 3.34 -23.20
N ASP A 88 11.40 2.22 -22.48
CA ASP A 88 12.28 1.09 -22.74
C ASP A 88 11.54 -0.25 -22.56
N TYR A 89 12.06 -1.32 -23.17
CA TYR A 89 11.53 -2.66 -22.94
C TYR A 89 11.72 -3.06 -21.48
N ALA A 90 10.67 -3.61 -20.87
CA ALA A 90 10.66 -4.00 -19.47
C ALA A 90 11.63 -5.16 -19.21
N SER A 91 12.17 -5.22 -18.00
CA SER A 91 12.82 -6.43 -17.50
C SER A 91 11.79 -7.48 -17.07
N ALA A 92 12.18 -8.75 -17.04
CA ALA A 92 11.34 -9.82 -16.47
C ALA A 92 10.92 -9.53 -15.02
N GLN A 93 11.80 -8.91 -14.23
CA GLN A 93 11.50 -8.56 -12.85
C GLN A 93 10.43 -7.46 -12.77
N GLN A 94 10.49 -6.44 -13.62
CA GLN A 94 9.46 -5.39 -13.67
C GLN A 94 8.10 -5.96 -14.06
N MET A 95 8.04 -6.89 -15.02
CA MET A 95 6.80 -7.58 -15.39
C MET A 95 6.24 -8.39 -14.22
N LEU A 96 7.09 -9.11 -13.49
CA LEU A 96 6.72 -9.89 -12.31
C LEU A 96 6.22 -9.01 -11.16
N ASP A 97 6.96 -7.94 -10.83
CA ASP A 97 6.61 -7.01 -9.75
C ASP A 97 5.32 -6.26 -10.04
N ALA A 98 5.02 -6.02 -11.32
CA ALA A 98 3.77 -5.45 -11.79
C ALA A 98 2.61 -6.46 -11.83
N GLY A 99 2.86 -7.76 -11.65
CA GLY A 99 1.85 -8.82 -11.75
C GLY A 99 1.33 -9.04 -13.17
N LEU A 100 2.12 -8.69 -14.18
CA LEU A 100 1.73 -8.73 -15.60
C LEU A 100 2.16 -10.03 -16.27
N THR A 101 1.57 -10.30 -17.45
CA THR A 101 1.97 -11.45 -18.28
C THR A 101 3.45 -11.35 -18.65
N ALA A 102 4.19 -12.43 -18.39
CA ALA A 102 5.60 -12.53 -18.74
C ALA A 102 5.83 -12.40 -20.25
N CYS A 103 6.96 -11.80 -20.61
CA CYS A 103 7.39 -11.71 -22.00
C CYS A 103 7.76 -13.09 -22.55
N GLU A 104 7.77 -13.20 -23.88
CA GLU A 104 8.19 -14.43 -24.55
C GLU A 104 9.61 -14.83 -24.09
N ASN A 105 9.76 -16.07 -23.62
CA ASN A 105 11.01 -16.59 -23.08
C ASN A 105 11.62 -15.74 -21.95
N ASP A 106 10.79 -15.00 -21.19
CA ASP A 106 11.20 -14.08 -20.12
C ASP A 106 12.11 -12.93 -20.58
N VAL A 107 12.10 -12.58 -21.88
CA VAL A 107 12.87 -11.44 -22.41
C VAL A 107 11.96 -10.56 -23.26
N CYS A 108 11.73 -9.33 -22.79
CA CYS A 108 10.94 -8.36 -23.53
C CYS A 108 11.80 -7.73 -24.63
N LEU A 109 11.38 -7.92 -25.88
CA LEU A 109 12.05 -7.41 -27.07
C LEU A 109 11.01 -6.84 -28.02
N ASP A 110 11.48 -6.11 -29.04
CA ASP A 110 10.68 -5.64 -30.15
C ASP A 110 10.16 -6.76 -31.06
N THR A 111 10.71 -7.96 -30.93
CA THR A 111 10.32 -9.15 -31.70
C THR A 111 9.58 -10.20 -30.88
N ALA A 112 9.41 -9.98 -29.58
CA ALA A 112 8.75 -10.90 -28.66
C ALA A 112 7.22 -10.73 -28.68
N ASN A 113 6.48 -11.83 -28.52
CA ASN A 113 5.03 -11.78 -28.27
C ASN A 113 4.58 -12.89 -27.30
N PRO A 114 4.12 -12.58 -26.07
CA PRO A 114 4.00 -11.25 -25.45
C PRO A 114 5.33 -10.47 -25.32
N THR A 115 5.23 -9.14 -25.24
CA THR A 115 6.33 -8.25 -24.82
C THR A 115 5.88 -7.31 -23.70
N GLY A 116 6.83 -6.56 -23.15
CA GLY A 116 6.65 -5.67 -22.01
C GLY A 116 7.41 -4.37 -22.21
N TYR A 117 6.82 -3.26 -21.79
CA TYR A 117 7.40 -1.93 -21.98
C TYR A 117 7.14 -1.04 -20.77
N VAL A 118 8.11 -0.20 -20.43
CA VAL A 118 8.03 0.79 -19.35
C VAL A 118 8.03 2.17 -19.97
N PHE A 119 6.93 2.90 -19.83
CA PHE A 119 6.79 4.25 -20.41
C PHE A 119 7.39 5.33 -19.50
N ASP A 120 8.03 6.34 -20.10
CA ASP A 120 8.66 7.46 -19.38
C ASP A 120 7.65 8.45 -18.80
N SER A 121 6.42 8.47 -19.33
CA SER A 121 5.40 9.45 -18.97
C SER A 121 3.99 8.88 -19.07
N VAL A 122 3.11 9.41 -18.22
CA VAL A 122 1.67 9.12 -18.26
C VAL A 122 1.01 10.08 -19.25
N GLU A 123 0.44 9.52 -20.31
CA GLU A 123 -0.32 10.24 -21.34
C GLU A 123 -0.93 9.23 -22.32
N SER A 124 -1.62 9.73 -23.35
CA SER A 124 -2.03 8.90 -24.47
C SER A 124 -0.80 8.41 -25.22
N LYS A 125 -0.65 7.09 -25.32
CA LYS A 125 0.38 6.41 -26.09
C LYS A 125 -0.22 5.81 -27.35
N GLU A 126 0.58 5.76 -28.40
CA GLU A 126 0.29 5.00 -29.62
C GLU A 126 1.39 3.96 -29.80
N ILE A 127 0.98 2.72 -30.02
CA ILE A 127 1.88 1.60 -30.31
C ILE A 127 1.45 0.95 -31.60
N SER A 128 2.41 0.36 -32.31
CA SER A 128 2.12 -0.41 -33.51
C SER A 128 2.95 -1.67 -33.59
N VAL A 129 2.45 -2.62 -34.36
CA VAL A 129 3.14 -3.86 -34.69
C VAL A 129 2.92 -4.18 -36.15
N SER A 130 3.98 -4.62 -36.82
CA SER A 130 3.91 -5.11 -38.20
C SER A 130 4.68 -6.40 -38.33
N GLY A 131 4.27 -7.27 -39.25
CA GLY A 131 4.94 -8.53 -39.45
C GLY A 131 4.13 -9.52 -40.26
N SER A 132 4.63 -10.75 -40.31
CA SER A 132 4.00 -11.85 -41.04
C SER A 132 3.64 -13.00 -40.10
N ILE A 133 2.53 -13.68 -40.42
CA ILE A 133 2.02 -14.84 -39.69
C ILE A 133 1.88 -15.97 -40.70
N VAL A 134 2.49 -17.11 -40.40
CA VAL A 134 2.31 -18.35 -41.16
C VAL A 134 1.32 -19.21 -40.42
N ASN A 135 0.13 -19.36 -41.01
CA ASN A 135 -0.96 -20.16 -40.46
C ASN A 135 -0.63 -21.67 -40.58
N PRO A 136 -1.32 -22.54 -39.81
CA PRO A 136 -1.12 -23.99 -39.88
C PRO A 136 -1.37 -24.61 -41.28
N ASP A 137 -2.14 -23.94 -42.14
CA ASP A 137 -2.37 -24.35 -43.53
C ASP A 137 -1.25 -23.93 -44.50
N GLY A 138 -0.21 -23.25 -43.99
CA GLY A 138 0.94 -22.76 -44.74
C GLY A 138 0.71 -21.40 -45.43
N THR A 139 -0.47 -20.78 -45.27
CA THR A 139 -0.72 -19.45 -45.81
C THR A 139 -0.01 -18.38 -44.98
N THR A 140 0.50 -17.35 -45.65
CA THR A 140 1.12 -16.19 -45.00
C THR A 140 0.14 -15.01 -44.99
N GLN A 141 -0.02 -14.40 -43.84
CA GLN A 141 -0.80 -13.19 -43.63
C GLN A 141 0.09 -12.08 -43.07
N GLU A 142 0.10 -10.92 -43.74
CA GLU A 142 0.75 -9.72 -43.21
C GLU A 142 -0.20 -9.02 -42.23
N ILE A 143 0.34 -8.53 -41.12
CA ILE A 143 -0.36 -7.70 -40.16
C ILE A 143 0.30 -6.32 -40.06
N SER A 144 -0.54 -5.31 -39.87
CA SER A 144 -0.13 -3.96 -39.48
C SER A 144 -1.24 -3.42 -38.58
N LEU A 145 -0.96 -3.39 -37.28
CA LEU A 145 -1.90 -3.00 -36.25
C LEU A 145 -1.38 -1.78 -35.53
N THR A 146 -2.30 -0.91 -35.12
CA THR A 146 -2.02 0.28 -34.31
C THR A 146 -3.03 0.32 -33.19
N LYS A 147 -2.58 0.71 -32.00
CA LYS A 147 -3.44 0.90 -30.84
C LYS A 147 -3.05 2.15 -30.09
N THR A 148 -4.07 2.93 -29.71
CA THR A 148 -3.94 4.03 -28.77
C THR A 148 -4.55 3.63 -27.43
N PHE A 149 -3.87 4.00 -26.34
CA PHE A 149 -4.36 3.81 -24.97
C PHE A 149 -3.75 4.87 -24.07
N THR A 150 -4.26 5.02 -22.86
CA THR A 150 -3.73 5.98 -21.88
C THR A 150 -2.99 5.22 -20.79
N VAL A 151 -1.76 5.66 -20.52
CA VAL A 151 -0.98 5.23 -19.35
C VAL A 151 -1.33 6.15 -18.19
N GLU A 152 -1.54 5.60 -17.00
CA GLU A 152 -1.94 6.33 -15.81
C GLU A 152 -0.87 6.23 -14.71
N TYR A 153 -0.93 7.13 -13.73
CA TYR A 153 -0.04 7.09 -12.58
C TYR A 153 -0.30 5.85 -11.72
N GLY A 154 0.78 5.26 -11.24
CA GLY A 154 0.76 4.21 -10.24
C GLY A 154 0.52 4.72 -8.83
N ALA A 155 0.07 3.81 -7.97
CA ALA A 155 0.11 4.06 -6.53
C ALA A 155 1.56 3.88 -6.03
N PRO A 156 2.11 4.83 -5.26
CA PRO A 156 3.44 4.65 -4.65
C PRO A 156 3.43 3.50 -3.64
N LYS A 157 4.57 2.86 -3.41
CA LYS A 157 4.71 1.91 -2.30
C LYS A 157 5.16 2.65 -1.05
N ILE A 158 4.53 2.37 0.09
CA ILE A 158 4.98 2.86 1.39
C ILE A 158 5.95 1.80 1.94
N ALA A 159 7.15 2.22 2.29
CA ALA A 159 8.08 1.44 3.08
C ALA A 159 8.14 2.03 4.49
N SER A 160 8.09 1.18 5.50
CA SER A 160 8.15 1.58 6.91
C SER A 160 9.28 0.85 7.63
N GLU A 161 10.06 1.60 8.43
CA GLU A 161 11.15 1.07 9.25
C GLU A 161 11.02 1.60 10.69
N VAL A 162 11.21 0.72 11.68
CA VAL A 162 11.26 1.11 13.08
C VAL A 162 12.66 1.65 13.39
N ILE A 163 12.77 2.95 13.64
CA ILE A 163 14.03 3.56 14.10
C ILE A 163 14.27 3.15 15.55
N SER A 164 13.28 3.39 16.42
CA SER A 164 13.35 3.07 17.84
C SER A 164 11.98 3.18 18.53
N GLY A 165 11.53 2.13 19.21
CA GLY A 165 10.24 2.10 19.91
C GLY A 165 9.07 2.53 19.02
N LEU A 166 8.51 3.71 19.28
CA LEU A 166 7.37 4.28 18.52
C LEU A 166 7.79 5.23 17.39
N ASN A 167 9.09 5.41 17.15
CA ASN A 167 9.61 6.27 16.10
C ASN A 167 9.84 5.46 14.82
N TYR A 168 9.15 5.84 13.75
CA TYR A 168 9.16 5.18 12.46
C TYR A 168 9.72 6.12 11.40
N HIS A 169 10.52 5.56 10.50
CA HIS A 169 10.89 6.18 9.23
C HIS A 169 9.95 5.65 8.15
N PHE A 170 9.38 6.55 7.36
CA PHE A 170 8.58 6.20 6.19
C PHE A 170 9.24 6.74 4.93
N THR A 171 9.25 5.91 3.88
CA THR A 171 9.76 6.25 2.56
C THR A 171 8.68 5.96 1.52
N ALA A 172 8.49 6.90 0.60
CA ALA A 172 7.68 6.71 -0.59
C ALA A 172 8.55 6.18 -1.74
N ASP A 173 8.27 4.97 -2.18
CA ASP A 173 8.85 4.39 -3.39
C ASP A 173 7.90 4.63 -4.58
N ILE A 174 8.41 5.38 -5.55
CA ILE A 174 7.72 5.76 -6.79
C ILE A 174 8.26 5.03 -8.03
N THR A 175 9.13 4.04 -7.84
CA THR A 175 9.72 3.27 -8.94
C THR A 175 8.60 2.70 -9.82
N ASP A 176 8.72 2.88 -11.13
CA ASP A 176 7.76 2.40 -12.13
C ASP A 176 6.31 2.88 -11.94
N THR A 177 6.09 3.99 -11.22
CA THR A 177 4.74 4.58 -11.06
C THR A 177 4.44 5.70 -12.06
N GLY A 178 5.47 6.22 -12.75
CA GLY A 178 5.37 7.41 -13.59
C GLY A 178 5.17 8.71 -12.82
N ILE A 179 5.14 8.69 -11.48
CA ILE A 179 5.07 9.90 -10.65
C ILE A 179 6.37 10.71 -10.84
N PRO A 180 6.30 12.00 -11.18
CA PRO A 180 7.50 12.81 -11.41
C PRO A 180 8.11 13.30 -10.09
N ASP A 181 9.42 13.58 -10.09
CA ASP A 181 10.18 14.03 -8.91
C ASP A 181 9.69 15.37 -8.33
N ASN A 182 8.99 16.19 -9.12
CA ASN A 182 8.43 17.46 -8.67
C ASN A 182 7.05 17.32 -8.00
N ALA A 183 6.54 16.09 -7.84
CA ALA A 183 5.30 15.85 -7.12
C ALA A 183 5.43 16.19 -5.62
N THR A 184 4.31 16.56 -5.02
CA THR A 184 4.21 16.81 -3.58
C THR A 184 3.69 15.57 -2.87
N PHE A 185 4.44 15.09 -1.89
CA PHE A 185 4.11 13.93 -1.07
C PHE A 185 3.59 14.40 0.28
N THR A 186 2.36 14.03 0.64
CA THR A 186 1.70 14.40 1.89
C THR A 186 1.39 13.15 2.69
N TRP A 187 1.93 13.09 3.91
CA TRP A 187 1.75 11.95 4.80
C TRP A 187 0.66 12.26 5.82
N LYS A 188 -0.20 11.27 6.06
CA LYS A 188 -1.27 11.34 7.05
C LYS A 188 -1.26 10.11 7.94
N VAL A 189 -1.63 10.28 9.20
CA VAL A 189 -1.89 9.20 10.15
C VAL A 189 -3.32 9.33 10.65
N ASN A 190 -4.13 8.29 10.44
CA ASN A 190 -5.57 8.27 10.71
C ASN A 190 -6.28 9.50 10.11
N GLY A 191 -5.87 9.89 8.89
CA GLY A 191 -6.42 11.03 8.16
C GLY A 191 -5.90 12.42 8.56
N THR A 192 -5.07 12.52 9.61
CA THR A 192 -4.45 13.80 10.03
C THR A 192 -3.09 13.96 9.36
N GLU A 193 -2.85 15.10 8.71
CA GLU A 193 -1.54 15.41 8.10
C GLU A 193 -0.44 15.52 9.15
N ILE A 194 0.67 14.83 8.89
CA ILE A 194 1.84 14.78 9.78
C ILE A 194 3.11 15.34 9.15
N GLY A 195 3.12 15.56 7.84
CA GLY A 195 4.26 16.16 7.15
C GLY A 195 4.22 15.97 5.63
N THR A 196 5.22 16.54 4.98
CA THR A 196 5.41 16.49 3.53
C THR A 196 6.84 16.11 3.17
N GLY A 197 7.03 15.44 2.04
CA GLY A 197 8.32 14.97 1.55
C GLY A 197 8.29 13.50 1.18
N GLN A 198 9.25 13.04 0.36
CA GLN A 198 9.32 11.63 -0.04
C GLN A 198 9.69 10.71 1.14
N GLU A 199 10.27 11.28 2.19
CA GLU A 199 10.61 10.61 3.43
C GLU A 199 10.14 11.44 4.62
N ILE A 200 9.69 10.78 5.68
CA ILE A 200 9.38 11.42 6.96
C ILE A 200 9.76 10.52 8.15
N ASN A 201 9.99 11.15 9.31
CA ASN A 201 10.01 10.46 10.58
C ASN A 201 8.73 10.80 11.36
N TYR A 202 8.12 9.80 11.97
CA TYR A 202 6.92 10.00 12.79
C TYR A 202 6.99 9.20 14.08
N PHE A 203 6.67 9.88 15.18
CA PHE A 203 6.54 9.27 16.50
C PHE A 203 5.07 9.00 16.80
N PHE A 204 4.69 7.73 16.86
CA PHE A 204 3.32 7.37 17.22
C PHE A 204 3.04 7.66 18.71
N PRO A 205 1.85 8.15 19.06
CA PRO A 205 1.55 8.56 20.43
C PRO A 205 1.27 7.39 21.38
N VAL A 206 0.84 6.24 20.86
CA VAL A 206 0.42 5.08 21.68
C VAL A 206 1.04 3.81 21.11
N ALA A 207 1.62 2.99 21.99
CA ALA A 207 2.18 1.67 21.68
C ALA A 207 1.07 0.64 21.37
N ASN A 208 1.46 -0.49 20.77
CA ASN A 208 0.58 -1.63 20.50
C ASN A 208 -0.78 -1.25 19.88
N THR A 209 -0.80 -0.19 19.07
CA THR A 209 -1.99 0.37 18.44
C THR A 209 -1.82 0.34 16.93
N THR A 210 -2.91 0.02 16.22
CA THR A 210 -2.94 0.09 14.76
C THR A 210 -3.24 1.52 14.32
N TYR A 211 -2.39 2.04 13.43
CA TYR A 211 -2.60 3.32 12.76
C TYR A 211 -2.64 3.10 11.26
N THR A 212 -3.54 3.80 10.59
CA THR A 212 -3.59 3.84 9.13
C THR A 212 -2.72 4.99 8.66
N VAL A 213 -1.62 4.66 7.98
CA VAL A 213 -0.71 5.61 7.35
C VAL A 213 -1.14 5.78 5.90
N THR A 214 -1.40 7.02 5.48
CA THR A 214 -1.79 7.35 4.12
C THR A 214 -0.77 8.29 3.50
N LEU A 215 -0.33 7.96 2.29
CA LEU A 215 0.48 8.82 1.44
C LEU A 215 -0.39 9.34 0.30
N GLU A 216 -0.57 10.66 0.22
CA GLU A 216 -1.20 11.34 -0.91
C GLU A 216 -0.14 12.03 -1.76
N VAL A 217 -0.14 11.74 -3.06
CA VAL A 217 0.77 12.36 -4.02
C VAL A 217 -0.02 13.31 -4.91
N SER A 218 0.44 14.55 -4.99
CA SER A 218 -0.19 15.60 -5.79
C SER A 218 0.76 16.22 -6.78
N LEU A 219 0.26 16.55 -7.96
CA LEU A 219 0.95 17.32 -8.99
C LEU A 219 0.09 18.52 -9.36
N ASP A 220 0.68 19.71 -9.38
CA ASP A 220 -0.01 21.00 -9.63
C ASP A 220 -1.27 21.20 -8.76
N GLY A 221 -1.22 20.76 -7.51
CA GLY A 221 -2.31 20.88 -6.54
C GLY A 221 -3.45 19.87 -6.73
N LYS A 222 -3.32 18.90 -7.64
CA LYS A 222 -4.27 17.81 -7.84
C LYS A 222 -3.69 16.50 -7.32
N VAL A 223 -4.44 15.77 -6.50
CA VAL A 223 -4.08 14.40 -6.08
C VAL A 223 -4.09 13.49 -7.31
N ILE A 224 -2.94 12.85 -7.58
CA ILE A 224 -2.73 11.94 -8.70
C ILE A 224 -2.64 10.47 -8.27
N ALA A 225 -2.24 10.22 -7.03
CA ALA A 225 -2.12 8.87 -6.48
C ALA A 225 -2.31 8.88 -4.96
N THR A 226 -2.71 7.74 -4.40
CA THR A 226 -2.84 7.56 -2.95
C THR A 226 -2.51 6.13 -2.60
N SER A 227 -1.77 5.96 -1.50
CA SER A 227 -1.45 4.65 -0.92
C SER A 227 -1.74 4.65 0.56
N THR A 228 -2.03 3.46 1.09
CA THR A 228 -2.36 3.30 2.50
C THR A 228 -1.78 2.00 3.02
N GLU A 229 -1.23 2.06 4.24
CA GLU A 229 -0.66 0.92 4.96
C GLU A 229 -1.12 0.99 6.42
N ASP A 230 -1.51 -0.15 6.99
CA ASP A 230 -1.77 -0.26 8.42
C ASP A 230 -0.49 -0.63 9.16
N VAL A 231 -0.06 0.23 10.07
CA VAL A 231 1.10 0.03 10.92
C VAL A 231 0.64 -0.32 12.32
N ILE A 232 1.10 -1.46 12.84
CA ILE A 232 0.95 -1.81 14.25
C ILE A 232 2.22 -1.36 14.97
N THR A 233 2.08 -0.38 15.86
CA THR A 233 3.22 0.13 16.62
C THR A 233 3.75 -0.92 17.58
N GLY A 234 5.08 -1.03 17.69
CA GLY A 234 5.73 -1.87 18.69
C GLY A 234 5.57 -1.35 20.13
N ASN A 235 6.37 -1.90 21.02
CA ASN A 235 6.43 -1.43 22.40
C ASN A 235 7.15 -0.07 22.48
N ALA A 236 6.68 0.80 23.38
CA ALA A 236 7.35 2.06 23.64
C ALA A 236 8.63 1.83 24.43
N ILE A 237 9.73 2.49 24.07
CA ILE A 237 11.01 2.41 24.82
C ILE A 237 11.25 3.64 25.70
N SER A 238 10.39 4.66 25.58
CA SER A 238 10.48 5.87 26.39
C SER A 238 9.11 6.48 26.65
N VAL A 239 8.99 7.25 27.72
CA VAL A 239 7.77 7.94 28.14
C VAL A 239 8.13 9.26 28.82
N LEU A 240 7.27 10.27 28.64
CA LEU A 240 7.47 11.63 29.17
C LEU A 240 6.44 11.90 30.27
N TYR A 241 6.90 12.28 31.46
CA TYR A 241 6.03 12.59 32.60
C TYR A 241 6.12 14.04 33.01
N GLU A 242 4.97 14.64 33.30
CA GLU A 242 4.92 15.93 33.99
C GLU A 242 5.52 15.79 35.39
N VAL A 243 6.27 16.82 35.81
CA VAL A 243 6.65 16.95 37.21
C VAL A 243 5.40 17.40 37.99
N PRO A 244 4.96 16.64 39.01
CA PRO A 244 3.71 16.97 39.69
C PRO A 244 3.72 18.35 40.37
N ASN A 245 2.58 19.02 40.37
CA ASN A 245 2.45 20.30 41.07
C ASN A 245 2.70 20.12 42.58
N GLY A 246 3.58 20.96 43.14
CA GLY A 246 3.98 20.91 44.55
C GLY A 246 5.33 20.25 44.81
N THR A 247 6.04 19.78 43.77
CA THR A 247 7.44 19.37 43.90
C THR A 247 8.33 20.54 44.30
N THR A 248 9.27 20.26 45.19
CA THR A 248 10.33 21.21 45.56
C THR A 248 11.53 21.14 44.61
N LYS A 249 11.51 20.20 43.65
CA LYS A 249 12.57 19.99 42.66
C LYS A 249 12.03 20.12 41.25
N THR A 250 12.85 20.67 40.37
CA THR A 250 12.57 20.73 38.93
C THR A 250 12.89 19.39 38.25
N ALA A 251 12.45 19.21 37.00
CA ALA A 251 12.81 18.04 36.20
C ALA A 251 14.34 17.88 36.07
N GLU A 252 15.06 19.00 35.93
CA GLU A 252 16.51 19.03 35.79
C GLU A 252 17.21 18.49 37.04
N GLU A 253 16.77 18.92 38.22
CA GLU A 253 17.33 18.45 39.50
C GLU A 253 17.08 16.95 39.69
N ILE A 254 15.88 16.47 39.36
CA ILE A 254 15.52 15.06 39.45
C ILE A 254 16.37 14.22 38.46
N ALA A 255 16.55 14.68 37.22
CA ALA A 255 17.38 14.02 36.22
C ALA A 255 18.84 13.90 36.66
N VAL A 256 19.42 14.96 37.23
CA VAL A 256 20.80 14.94 37.77
C VAL A 256 20.94 13.92 38.90
N GLU A 257 19.96 13.84 39.79
CA GLU A 257 19.99 12.87 40.88
C GLU A 257 19.84 11.42 40.38
N PHE A 258 19.10 11.18 39.28
CA PHE A 258 19.03 9.85 38.65
C PHE A 258 20.39 9.39 38.15
N VAL A 259 21.18 10.30 37.56
CA VAL A 259 22.53 9.99 37.07
C VAL A 259 23.42 9.54 38.24
N GLY A 260 23.34 10.20 39.39
CA GLY A 260 24.10 9.88 40.59
C GLY A 260 23.63 8.63 41.35
N TYR A 261 22.45 8.08 41.01
CA TYR A 261 21.92 6.88 41.67
C TYR A 261 22.70 5.62 41.25
N SER A 262 23.22 4.90 42.25
CA SER A 262 24.02 3.69 42.08
C SER A 262 23.29 2.38 42.40
N GLY A 263 21.99 2.46 42.76
CA GLY A 263 21.18 1.27 43.00
C GLY A 263 20.66 0.64 41.71
N ASP A 264 19.80 -0.37 41.86
CA ASP A 264 19.13 -1.03 40.73
C ASP A 264 18.19 -0.06 40.00
N LYS A 265 18.56 0.30 38.76
CA LYS A 265 17.81 1.20 37.87
C LYS A 265 16.69 0.50 37.11
N LYS A 266 16.50 -0.80 37.31
CA LYS A 266 15.37 -1.55 36.75
C LYS A 266 15.26 -1.42 35.23
N ASN A 267 16.40 -1.57 34.56
CA ASN A 267 16.54 -1.48 33.10
C ASN A 267 16.14 -0.11 32.51
N VAL A 268 16.08 0.95 33.32
CA VAL A 268 15.97 2.33 32.85
C VAL A 268 17.38 2.86 32.58
N ALA A 269 17.68 3.11 31.32
CA ALA A 269 18.97 3.64 30.89
C ALA A 269 19.15 5.09 31.31
N THR A 270 18.14 5.94 31.08
CA THR A 270 18.23 7.38 31.32
C THR A 270 16.94 7.97 31.85
N VAL A 271 17.10 9.01 32.68
CA VAL A 271 16.05 9.98 33.01
C VAL A 271 16.59 11.35 32.66
N ALA A 272 15.94 12.05 31.72
CA ALA A 272 16.37 13.35 31.23
C ALA A 272 15.26 14.39 31.40
N ALA A 273 15.65 15.64 31.66
CA ALA A 273 14.70 16.75 31.68
C ALA A 273 14.46 17.27 30.26
N GLU A 274 13.19 17.42 29.87
CA GLU A 274 12.78 17.94 28.56
C GLU A 274 11.55 18.83 28.72
N GLY A 275 11.71 20.14 28.51
CA GLY A 275 10.59 21.09 28.59
C GLY A 275 9.89 21.14 29.95
N GLY A 276 10.63 20.94 31.05
CA GLY A 276 10.07 20.86 32.42
C GLY A 276 9.47 19.51 32.79
N LYS A 277 9.59 18.49 31.91
CA LYS A 277 9.12 17.12 32.11
C LYS A 277 10.28 16.15 32.25
N LEU A 278 10.01 14.93 32.71
CA LEU A 278 10.99 13.85 32.83
C LEU A 278 10.78 12.79 31.74
N ARG A 279 11.77 12.60 30.88
CA ARG A 279 11.82 11.52 29.89
C ARG A 279 12.53 10.32 30.50
N PHE A 280 11.83 9.20 30.63
CA PHE A 280 12.40 7.91 31.01
C PHE A 280 12.68 7.11 29.75
N THR A 281 13.87 6.53 29.64
CA THR A 281 14.27 5.70 28.49
C THR A 281 14.80 4.35 28.97
N CYS A 282 14.35 3.28 28.34
CA CYS A 282 14.77 1.92 28.63
C CYS A 282 16.16 1.59 28.09
N GLU A 283 16.83 0.64 28.73
CA GLU A 283 18.02 -0.03 28.19
C GLU A 283 17.66 -0.79 26.91
N THR A 284 18.65 -1.04 26.04
CA THR A 284 18.47 -1.82 24.82
C THR A 284 17.91 -3.22 25.15
N GLY A 285 16.86 -3.64 24.44
CA GLY A 285 16.17 -4.92 24.66
C GLY A 285 15.08 -4.86 25.73
N TYR A 286 14.73 -3.66 26.20
CA TYR A 286 13.65 -3.44 27.16
C TYR A 286 12.69 -2.32 26.69
N HIS A 287 11.44 -2.41 27.12
CA HIS A 287 10.38 -1.44 26.82
C HIS A 287 9.59 -1.00 28.06
N VAL A 288 8.94 0.17 27.96
CA VAL A 288 7.98 0.65 28.95
C VAL A 288 6.67 -0.12 28.81
N THR A 289 6.06 -0.44 29.93
CA THR A 289 4.76 -1.12 29.93
C THR A 289 3.64 -0.17 29.52
N GLN A 290 2.51 -0.69 29.04
CA GLN A 290 1.32 0.14 28.79
C GLN A 290 0.87 0.89 30.06
N GLU A 291 1.03 0.29 31.23
CA GLU A 291 0.76 0.95 32.52
C GLU A 291 1.65 2.18 32.76
N MET A 292 2.89 2.18 32.27
CA MET A 292 3.77 3.35 32.32
C MET A 292 3.30 4.44 31.35
N VAL A 293 2.80 4.08 30.16
CA VAL A 293 2.27 5.02 29.16
C VAL A 293 0.96 5.69 29.66
N ASP A 294 0.09 4.93 30.31
CA ASP A 294 -1.26 5.36 30.72
C ASP A 294 -1.32 6.18 32.03
N LEU A 295 -0.18 6.61 32.59
CA LEU A 295 -0.16 7.39 33.83
C LEU A 295 -0.67 8.82 33.59
N ALA A 296 -1.91 9.10 34.03
CA ALA A 296 -2.48 10.44 34.07
C ALA A 296 -1.84 11.32 35.17
N PRO A 297 -1.83 12.67 35.03
CA PRO A 297 -1.23 13.63 35.97
C PRO A 297 -1.68 13.55 37.46
N ASP A 298 -2.74 12.80 37.77
CA ASP A 298 -3.35 12.73 39.10
C ASP A 298 -3.56 11.29 39.62
N ARG A 299 -2.96 10.26 38.99
CA ARG A 299 -3.05 8.88 39.49
C ARG A 299 -1.97 8.61 40.55
N VAL A 300 -2.41 8.31 41.77
CA VAL A 300 -1.56 7.96 42.93
C VAL A 300 -1.38 6.45 43.01
N VAL A 301 -0.14 5.98 43.00
CA VAL A 301 0.22 4.61 43.43
C VAL A 301 0.79 4.67 44.85
N ARG A 302 0.27 3.84 45.76
CA ARG A 302 0.79 3.67 47.12
C ARG A 302 1.30 2.24 47.30
N ILE A 303 2.54 2.06 47.78
CA ILE A 303 3.01 0.75 48.25
C ILE A 303 3.70 0.92 49.61
N SER A 304 3.39 0.02 50.56
CA SER A 304 4.02 -0.11 51.88
C SER A 304 4.77 -1.44 51.99
N GLY A 305 5.90 -1.44 52.70
CA GLY A 305 6.68 -2.63 53.01
C GLY A 305 8.02 -2.29 53.67
N VAL A 306 8.01 -1.79 54.90
CA VAL A 306 9.23 -1.50 55.68
C VAL A 306 9.44 -2.60 56.70
N THR A 307 10.50 -3.39 56.50
CA THR A 307 11.63 -3.49 57.46
C THR A 307 12.75 -4.27 56.77
N GLY A 308 13.76 -3.56 56.27
CA GLY A 308 15.02 -4.14 55.79
C GLY A 308 15.09 -4.40 54.28
N SER A 309 15.97 -3.65 53.63
CA SER A 309 16.66 -4.00 52.37
C SER A 309 15.86 -4.02 51.05
N SER A 310 16.47 -3.39 50.05
CA SER A 310 16.35 -3.56 48.58
C SER A 310 15.20 -2.89 47.78
N GLY A 311 15.62 -1.95 46.90
CA GLY A 311 15.17 -1.88 45.50
C GLY A 311 14.05 -0.89 45.14
N THR A 312 14.32 0.42 45.12
CA THR A 312 13.54 1.42 44.34
C THR A 312 14.29 2.75 44.21
N VAL A 313 14.16 3.46 43.09
CA VAL A 313 14.55 4.88 42.98
C VAL A 313 13.46 5.70 43.66
N MET A 314 13.73 6.12 44.89
CA MET A 314 12.95 7.13 45.60
C MET A 314 13.75 8.43 45.62
N TYR A 315 13.11 9.56 45.32
CA TYR A 315 13.63 10.87 45.68
C TYR A 315 13.00 11.28 47.01
N SER A 316 13.56 10.80 48.13
CA SER A 316 13.20 11.25 49.48
C SER A 316 14.31 12.11 50.06
N ASP A 317 14.02 13.37 50.38
CA ASP A 317 14.83 14.12 51.34
C ASP A 317 14.40 13.74 52.77
N SER A 318 15.37 13.68 53.66
CA SER A 318 15.31 13.28 55.06
C SER A 318 14.48 14.18 56.00
N SER A 319 13.78 15.19 55.49
CA SER A 319 13.15 16.27 56.28
C SER A 319 11.62 16.17 56.46
N TRP A 320 11.00 15.02 56.16
CA TRP A 320 9.55 14.95 55.91
C TRP A 320 8.72 14.49 57.12
N SER A 321 8.02 15.44 57.77
CA SER A 321 6.97 15.17 58.77
C SER A 321 5.54 15.44 58.28
N SER A 322 5.36 15.77 57.00
CA SER A 322 4.03 15.88 56.37
C SER A 322 4.12 15.53 54.89
N GLY A 323 3.52 14.39 54.52
CA GLY A 323 3.75 13.71 53.25
C GLY A 323 3.17 14.39 52.02
N VAL A 324 3.98 14.42 50.96
CA VAL A 324 3.52 14.51 49.57
C VAL A 324 4.30 13.48 48.73
N THR A 325 3.77 12.28 48.59
CA THR A 325 4.38 11.16 47.87
C THR A 325 4.34 11.41 46.35
N TYR A 326 5.48 11.33 45.67
CA TYR A 326 5.54 11.28 44.20
C TYR A 326 5.55 9.82 43.74
N ALA A 327 4.63 9.47 42.86
CA ALA A 327 4.51 8.14 42.27
C ALA A 327 4.81 8.24 40.78
N ALA A 328 5.88 7.61 40.34
CA ALA A 328 5.98 7.04 38.99
C ALA A 328 6.14 5.54 39.21
N MET A 329 5.32 4.73 38.54
CA MET A 329 5.32 3.26 38.49
C MET A 329 4.36 2.53 39.47
N ASN A 330 3.56 1.61 38.92
CA ASN A 330 2.58 0.79 39.66
C ASN A 330 3.14 -0.61 40.00
N ASN A 331 2.85 -1.09 41.22
CA ASN A 331 2.90 -2.51 41.57
C ASN A 331 1.46 -3.05 41.52
N ALA A 332 1.18 -3.93 40.56
CA ALA A 332 0.23 -5.00 40.84
C ALA A 332 0.88 -5.95 41.85
N TYR A 333 0.08 -6.41 42.80
CA TYR A 333 0.48 -7.28 43.89
C TYR A 333 1.38 -8.44 43.42
N ASN A 334 2.48 -8.66 44.18
CA ASN A 334 3.42 -9.80 44.15
C ASN A 334 4.71 -9.63 43.30
N SER A 335 5.76 -9.09 43.94
CA SER A 335 7.18 -9.44 43.77
C SER A 335 7.81 -9.63 42.37
N THR A 336 7.53 -8.77 41.39
CA THR A 336 8.38 -8.62 40.18
C THR A 336 8.52 -7.14 39.82
N GLY A 337 9.76 -6.68 39.72
CA GLY A 337 10.13 -5.28 39.80
C GLY A 337 9.58 -4.39 38.70
N ILE A 338 9.06 -3.26 39.13
CA ILE A 338 8.92 -2.02 38.38
C ILE A 338 10.23 -1.70 37.64
N GLY A 339 10.17 -1.53 36.32
CA GLY A 339 11.30 -1.32 35.41
C GLY A 339 10.87 -1.40 33.96
N CYS A 340 11.77 -1.08 33.04
CA CYS A 340 11.55 -1.51 31.66
C CYS A 340 11.57 -3.04 31.62
N ILE A 341 10.64 -3.64 30.88
CA ILE A 341 10.49 -5.10 30.77
C ILE A 341 11.16 -5.57 29.48
N ALA A 342 11.74 -6.77 29.51
CA ALA A 342 12.44 -7.30 28.34
C ALA A 342 11.46 -7.54 27.18
N ASP A 343 11.94 -7.33 25.95
CA ASP A 343 11.21 -7.60 24.70
C ASP A 343 10.90 -9.11 24.50
#